data_AF-A0A2T5PL84-F1
#
_entry.id   AF-A0A2T5PL84-F1
#
_cell.length_a   1.000
_cell.length_b   1.000
_cell.length_c   1.000
_cell.angle_alpha   90.00
_cell.angle_beta   90.00
_cell.angle_gamma   90.00
#
_symmetry.space_group_name_H-M   'P 1'
#
loop_
_entity.id
_entity.type
_entity.pdbx_description
1 polymer ?
#
loop_
_entity_poly.entity_id
_entity_poly.type
_entity_poly.pdbx_seq_one_letter_code
_entity_poly.pdbx_strand_id
1 'polypeptide(L)'
;MPRPKNTAKQPKSIASTQSLATFVKSICDVMRRSNCASALQYVPELTWILFLRILDAQETREAEQAEVLGSSFSPALLRPYRWQDWAAPWSDKPGHPLTRDGKPQGWKRQELFTTGDGSLFDFINRELLPYLHALDVDPKTGLPNPAASAKQRIIGRIMTAVERVRVDDETNLRDILDRVHEISIDHIDDTHFFTLSQVYEDLLLKMGEKNSDGGQFFTPREVIRAMVHTVDPSLGQTIYDPCCGTGGFLAVAYEHIARKMGQSPASTDLEKLKHDTFFGREKENLVFPIALANLVLHGIDQPNLWHGNTLERRATYGALFTHAPKQFDLILSNPPFGGKEGKTAQNNFPFPTSATQVLFVQDILAELAPTGTCAIVLDEGLLFRTNESSFVETKRKLTDECDLWAIVSLPGGVFSTAGAGVKTNLLFFTRGKKTERIWYYDLSWVKVGKKTPLTLAHFGFAQDGSVLSDDALPANLLASWQADETNAGQPFPSYARQLATRSESRYSWTVDFAKRRSEARERMQPLLDQATGIREAVVGLKENLRHLKKDKSAPSAIAALEAKIREQEKAARDLENEAAVIDAAVFDLKAVNPNATTVADERTPAQILASINAQGQIVVQALSRLQSLLDTAS
;
A
#
# COMPACT_ATOMS: atom_id res chain seq x y z
N MET A 1 -31.09 12.41 -58.98
CA MET A 1 -29.96 11.58 -58.46
C MET A 1 -29.94 11.71 -56.95
N PRO A 2 -29.99 10.61 -56.18
CA PRO A 2 -29.95 10.68 -54.73
C PRO A 2 -28.50 10.93 -54.26
N ARG A 3 -28.33 11.89 -53.34
CA ARG A 3 -27.04 12.16 -52.67
C ARG A 3 -26.59 10.93 -51.88
N PRO A 4 -25.31 10.51 -51.95
CA PRO A 4 -24.82 9.44 -51.10
C PRO A 4 -24.74 9.95 -49.66
N LYS A 5 -25.53 9.36 -48.77
CA LYS A 5 -25.31 9.42 -47.32
C LYS A 5 -24.28 8.37 -46.97
N ASN A 6 -23.03 8.79 -46.78
CA ASN A 6 -22.03 7.95 -46.12
C ASN A 6 -21.19 8.82 -45.18
N THR A 7 -21.80 9.23 -44.07
CA THR A 7 -21.04 9.70 -42.91
C THR A 7 -20.49 8.46 -42.21
N ALA A 8 -19.21 8.16 -42.43
CA ALA A 8 -18.48 7.23 -41.60
C ALA A 8 -18.68 7.65 -40.13
N LYS A 9 -19.18 6.74 -39.28
CA LYS A 9 -19.22 6.98 -37.84
C LYS A 9 -17.78 7.14 -37.38
N GLN A 10 -17.42 8.31 -36.88
CA GLN A 10 -16.17 8.48 -36.16
C GLN A 10 -16.11 7.46 -35.00
N PRO A 11 -14.92 6.89 -34.72
CA PRO A 11 -14.74 6.05 -33.55
C PRO A 11 -15.18 6.84 -32.32
N LYS A 12 -15.98 6.21 -31.45
CA LYS A 12 -16.46 6.85 -30.23
C LYS A 12 -15.26 7.08 -29.31
N SER A 13 -14.80 8.33 -29.19
CA SER A 13 -13.82 8.70 -28.18
C SER A 13 -14.40 8.40 -26.79
N ILE A 14 -13.71 7.58 -26.01
CA ILE A 14 -14.06 7.31 -24.62
C ILE A 14 -13.70 8.56 -23.81
N ALA A 15 -14.65 9.50 -23.69
CA ALA A 15 -14.41 10.86 -23.19
C ALA A 15 -14.45 11.00 -21.66
N SER A 16 -14.73 9.93 -20.89
CA SER A 16 -14.80 10.00 -19.42
C SER A 16 -14.31 8.73 -18.72
N THR A 17 -13.81 8.87 -17.48
CA THR A 17 -13.39 7.76 -16.61
C THR A 17 -14.47 6.70 -16.46
N GLN A 18 -15.74 7.10 -16.36
CA GLN A 18 -16.87 6.18 -16.24
C GLN A 18 -17.12 5.40 -17.54
N SER A 19 -16.92 6.02 -18.70
CA SER A 19 -17.01 5.34 -19.99
C SER A 19 -15.86 4.35 -20.19
N LEU A 20 -14.64 4.70 -19.74
CA LEU A 20 -13.47 3.81 -19.80
C LEU A 20 -13.60 2.63 -18.83
N ALA A 21 -14.04 2.86 -17.60
CA ALA A 21 -14.32 1.79 -16.63
C ALA A 21 -15.36 0.81 -17.15
N THR A 22 -16.43 1.31 -17.78
CA THR A 22 -17.46 0.47 -18.40
C THR A 22 -16.89 -0.32 -19.58
N PHE A 23 -16.02 0.30 -20.36
CA PHE A 23 -15.37 -0.33 -21.50
C PHE A 23 -14.42 -1.45 -21.07
N VAL A 24 -13.54 -1.19 -20.10
CA VAL A 24 -12.66 -2.19 -19.51
C VAL A 24 -13.45 -3.33 -18.87
N LYS A 25 -14.57 -3.04 -18.19
CA LYS A 25 -15.48 -4.07 -17.71
C LYS A 25 -15.99 -4.97 -18.84
N SER A 26 -16.31 -4.39 -20.01
CA SER A 26 -16.73 -5.18 -21.18
C SER A 26 -15.63 -6.12 -21.70
N ILE A 27 -14.36 -5.72 -21.61
CA ILE A 27 -13.21 -6.58 -21.95
C ILE A 27 -13.11 -7.73 -20.94
N CYS A 28 -13.23 -7.44 -19.64
CA CYS A 28 -13.26 -8.47 -18.60
C CYS A 28 -14.44 -9.44 -18.77
N ASP A 29 -15.60 -8.96 -19.23
CA ASP A 29 -16.75 -9.82 -19.50
C ASP A 29 -16.49 -10.76 -20.69
N VAL A 30 -15.71 -10.34 -21.69
CA VAL A 30 -15.22 -11.23 -22.75
C VAL A 30 -14.30 -12.30 -22.17
N MET A 31 -13.31 -11.90 -21.36
CA MET A 31 -12.39 -12.84 -20.70
C MET A 31 -13.11 -13.86 -19.80
N ARG A 32 -14.19 -13.46 -19.12
CA ARG A 32 -15.01 -14.37 -18.28
C ARG A 32 -15.81 -15.40 -19.09
N ARG A 33 -16.10 -15.13 -20.36
CA ARG A 33 -16.70 -16.12 -21.27
C ARG A 33 -15.67 -17.17 -21.72
N SER A 34 -14.39 -16.88 -21.52
CA SER A 34 -13.24 -17.77 -21.74
C SER A 34 -12.76 -18.38 -20.42
N ASN A 35 -11.63 -19.11 -20.45
CA ASN A 35 -11.00 -19.74 -19.28
C ASN A 35 -10.40 -18.76 -18.22
N CYS A 36 -10.89 -17.52 -18.15
CA CYS A 36 -10.46 -16.46 -17.22
C CYS A 36 -11.62 -16.00 -16.31
N ALA A 37 -12.10 -16.90 -15.45
CA ALA A 37 -13.30 -16.68 -14.63
C ALA A 37 -13.09 -15.70 -13.45
N SER A 38 -11.89 -15.64 -12.88
CA SER A 38 -11.60 -14.85 -11.67
C SER A 38 -10.70 -13.64 -11.94
N ALA A 39 -10.73 -12.64 -11.04
CA ALA A 39 -9.87 -11.46 -11.14
C ALA A 39 -8.38 -11.81 -11.14
N LEU A 40 -8.01 -12.87 -10.42
CA LEU A 40 -6.66 -13.40 -10.39
C LEU A 40 -6.20 -13.97 -11.73
N GLN A 41 -7.13 -14.29 -12.63
CA GLN A 41 -6.83 -14.82 -13.96
C GLN A 41 -6.88 -13.71 -15.01
N TYR A 42 -7.95 -12.91 -15.03
CA TYR A 42 -8.12 -11.90 -16.08
C TYR A 42 -7.28 -10.64 -15.86
N VAL A 43 -6.88 -10.30 -14.63
CA VAL A 43 -6.06 -9.09 -14.40
C VAL A 43 -4.65 -9.25 -14.96
N PRO A 44 -3.90 -10.34 -14.68
CA PRO A 44 -2.60 -10.57 -15.34
C PRO A 44 -2.73 -10.61 -16.86
N GLU A 45 -3.77 -11.29 -17.38
CA GLU A 45 -4.02 -11.39 -18.82
C GLU A 45 -4.27 -10.02 -19.47
N LEU A 46 -5.13 -9.20 -18.86
CA LEU A 46 -5.40 -7.86 -19.37
C LEU A 46 -4.19 -6.92 -19.21
N THR A 47 -3.38 -7.12 -18.17
CA THR A 47 -2.20 -6.28 -17.88
C THR A 47 -1.22 -6.30 -19.05
N TRP A 48 -0.81 -7.47 -19.51
CA TRP A 48 0.19 -7.57 -20.57
C TRP A 48 -0.35 -7.10 -21.93
N ILE A 49 -1.64 -7.35 -22.22
CA ILE A 49 -2.30 -6.91 -23.45
C ILE A 49 -2.40 -5.38 -23.49
N LEU A 50 -2.88 -4.75 -22.40
CA LEU A 50 -2.94 -3.30 -22.28
C LEU A 50 -1.55 -2.69 -22.37
N PHE A 51 -0.58 -3.26 -21.67
CA PHE A 51 0.79 -2.80 -21.68
C PHE A 51 1.38 -2.74 -23.09
N LEU A 52 1.25 -3.82 -23.90
CA LEU A 52 1.76 -3.83 -25.27
C LEU A 52 1.08 -2.81 -26.18
N ARG A 53 -0.23 -2.59 -26.01
CA ARG A 53 -0.98 -1.57 -26.75
C ARG A 53 -0.46 -0.16 -26.45
N ILE A 54 -0.20 0.10 -25.17
CA ILE A 54 0.24 1.41 -24.68
C ILE A 54 1.68 1.67 -25.07
N LEU A 55 2.55 0.67 -24.92
CA LEU A 55 3.92 0.69 -25.38
C LEU A 55 3.98 1.09 -26.86
N ASP A 56 3.24 0.41 -27.75
CA ASP A 56 3.25 0.70 -29.19
C ASP A 56 2.79 2.14 -29.51
N ALA A 57 1.83 2.68 -28.75
CA ALA A 57 1.41 4.06 -28.90
C ALA A 57 2.45 5.08 -28.38
N GLN A 58 3.08 4.79 -27.23
CA GLN A 58 4.17 5.60 -26.70
C GLN A 58 5.36 5.62 -27.68
N GLU A 59 5.75 4.46 -28.20
CA GLU A 59 6.81 4.34 -29.19
C GLU A 59 6.50 5.08 -30.49
N THR A 60 5.24 5.06 -30.93
CA THR A 60 4.82 5.83 -32.11
C THR A 60 5.04 7.33 -31.88
N ARG A 61 4.65 7.85 -30.72
CA ARG A 61 4.83 9.26 -30.34
C ARG A 61 6.30 9.64 -30.14
N GLU A 62 7.06 8.84 -29.39
CA GLU A 62 8.49 9.04 -29.18
C GLU A 62 9.23 9.11 -30.53
N ALA A 63 8.84 8.25 -31.45
CA ALA A 63 9.45 8.19 -32.77
C ALA A 63 9.02 9.36 -33.67
N GLU A 64 7.80 9.89 -33.53
CA GLU A 64 7.35 11.12 -34.20
C GLU A 64 8.09 12.34 -33.65
N GLN A 65 8.23 12.43 -32.33
CA GLN A 65 9.01 13.48 -31.67
C GLN A 65 10.48 13.42 -32.08
N ALA A 66 11.07 12.23 -32.15
CA ALA A 66 12.45 12.05 -32.60
C ALA A 66 12.65 12.51 -34.04
N GLU A 67 11.70 12.20 -34.93
CA GLU A 67 11.73 12.67 -36.32
C GLU A 67 11.65 14.20 -36.41
N VAL A 68 10.77 14.82 -35.64
CA VAL A 68 10.64 16.29 -35.56
C VAL A 68 11.91 16.95 -35.03
N LEU A 69 12.57 16.34 -34.04
CA LEU A 69 13.80 16.84 -33.41
C LEU A 69 15.07 16.44 -34.17
N GLY A 70 14.97 15.62 -35.22
CA GLY A 70 16.12 15.06 -35.95
C GLY A 70 16.99 14.11 -35.12
N SER A 71 16.44 13.52 -34.05
CA SER A 71 17.13 12.55 -33.21
C SER A 71 16.86 11.11 -33.67
N SER A 72 17.74 10.18 -33.29
CA SER A 72 17.56 8.76 -33.59
C SER A 72 16.55 8.12 -32.64
N PHE A 73 15.63 7.33 -33.19
CA PHE A 73 14.71 6.48 -32.42
C PHE A 73 15.00 5.00 -32.67
N SER A 74 15.08 4.20 -31.61
CA SER A 74 15.19 2.75 -31.69
C SER A 74 14.01 2.12 -30.97
N PRO A 75 13.16 1.32 -31.65
CA PRO A 75 12.04 0.66 -31.01
C PRO A 75 12.52 -0.43 -30.05
N ALA A 76 11.80 -0.61 -28.95
CA ALA A 76 12.00 -1.67 -27.98
C ALA A 76 11.59 -3.02 -28.56
N LEU A 77 10.49 -3.04 -29.35
CA LEU A 77 9.99 -4.23 -30.04
C LEU A 77 10.21 -4.14 -31.54
N LEU A 78 10.84 -5.18 -32.09
CA LEU A 78 11.03 -5.30 -33.53
C LEU A 78 9.83 -5.97 -34.20
N ARG A 79 9.64 -5.71 -35.50
CA ARG A 79 8.68 -6.47 -36.30
C ARG A 79 9.03 -7.97 -36.28
N PRO A 80 8.03 -8.88 -36.23
CA PRO A 80 6.59 -8.63 -36.27
C PRO A 80 5.92 -8.58 -34.88
N TYR A 81 6.64 -8.25 -33.81
CA TYR A 81 6.17 -8.38 -32.42
C TYR A 81 5.49 -7.11 -31.86
N ARG A 82 5.43 -6.03 -32.63
CA ARG A 82 4.78 -4.78 -32.23
C ARG A 82 3.25 -4.93 -32.28
N TRP A 83 2.52 -4.21 -31.44
CA TRP A 83 1.05 -4.26 -31.41
C TRP A 83 0.44 -3.99 -32.79
N GLN A 84 0.94 -2.95 -33.48
CA GLN A 84 0.51 -2.59 -34.84
C GLN A 84 0.70 -3.69 -35.90
N ASP A 85 1.55 -4.68 -35.65
CA ASP A 85 1.81 -5.79 -36.59
C ASP A 85 0.81 -6.95 -36.39
N TRP A 86 0.72 -7.47 -35.16
CA TRP A 86 0.03 -8.75 -34.87
C TRP A 86 -1.30 -8.61 -34.12
N ALA A 87 -1.55 -7.49 -33.43
CA ALA A 87 -2.73 -7.31 -32.59
C ALA A 87 -3.76 -6.33 -33.18
N ALA A 88 -3.30 -5.25 -33.82
CA ALA A 88 -4.18 -4.25 -34.43
C ALA A 88 -5.18 -4.89 -35.43
N PRO A 89 -6.40 -4.33 -35.55
CA PRO A 89 -7.37 -4.76 -36.55
C PRO A 89 -6.83 -4.49 -37.95
N TRP A 90 -7.11 -5.42 -38.86
CA TRP A 90 -6.73 -5.31 -40.26
C TRP A 90 -7.95 -4.92 -41.12
N SER A 91 -7.71 -4.13 -42.17
CA SER A 91 -8.70 -3.87 -43.21
C SER A 91 -8.03 -3.68 -44.58
N ASP A 92 -8.69 -4.15 -45.63
CA ASP A 92 -8.38 -3.94 -47.05
C ASP A 92 -8.93 -2.62 -47.60
N LYS A 93 -9.65 -1.83 -46.78
CA LYS A 93 -10.27 -0.59 -47.23
C LYS A 93 -9.22 0.47 -47.54
N PRO A 94 -9.42 1.30 -48.59
CA PRO A 94 -8.58 2.45 -48.85
C PRO A 94 -8.52 3.38 -47.63
N GLY A 95 -7.31 3.77 -47.23
CA GLY A 95 -7.07 4.63 -46.07
C GLY A 95 -6.88 3.90 -44.73
N HIS A 96 -6.80 2.56 -44.73
CA HIS A 96 -6.37 1.82 -43.53
C HIS A 96 -4.95 2.26 -43.10
N PRO A 97 -4.70 2.51 -41.79
CA PRO A 97 -3.40 2.96 -41.31
C PRO A 97 -2.25 2.03 -41.72
N LEU A 98 -1.11 2.64 -42.04
CA LEU A 98 0.13 1.94 -42.34
C LEU A 98 1.05 1.98 -41.12
N THR A 99 1.85 0.93 -40.95
CA THR A 99 3.01 0.94 -40.05
C THR A 99 4.11 1.82 -40.65
N ARG A 100 5.09 2.21 -39.82
CA ARG A 100 6.27 2.97 -40.27
C ARG A 100 7.07 2.26 -41.37
N ASP A 101 6.99 0.94 -41.45
CA ASP A 101 7.63 0.14 -42.50
C ASP A 101 6.80 0.05 -43.80
N GLY A 102 5.67 0.76 -43.89
CA GLY A 102 4.81 0.80 -45.07
C GLY A 102 3.85 -0.38 -45.23
N LYS A 103 3.70 -1.24 -44.20
CA LYS A 103 2.72 -2.34 -44.22
C LYS A 103 1.37 -1.90 -43.64
N PRO A 104 0.22 -2.44 -44.10
CA PRO A 104 -1.06 -2.23 -43.41
C PRO A 104 -0.98 -2.65 -41.93
N GLN A 105 -1.54 -1.87 -41.00
CA GLN A 105 -1.64 -2.31 -39.61
C GLN A 105 -2.45 -3.62 -39.51
N GLY A 106 -2.04 -4.51 -38.61
CA GLY A 106 -2.64 -5.84 -38.46
C GLY A 106 -2.26 -6.83 -39.56
N TRP A 107 -1.26 -6.53 -40.40
CA TRP A 107 -0.84 -7.42 -41.50
C TRP A 107 -0.44 -8.82 -41.02
N LYS A 108 0.29 -8.95 -39.90
CA LYS A 108 0.71 -10.24 -39.38
C LYS A 108 -0.50 -10.99 -38.81
N ARG A 109 -1.43 -10.26 -38.18
CA ARG A 109 -2.70 -10.82 -37.72
C ARG A 109 -3.49 -11.45 -38.86
N GLN A 110 -3.61 -10.74 -39.99
CA GLN A 110 -4.30 -11.23 -41.19
C GLN A 110 -3.61 -12.47 -41.78
N GLU A 111 -2.28 -12.47 -41.83
CA GLU A 111 -1.48 -13.63 -42.28
C GLU A 111 -1.77 -14.87 -41.42
N LEU A 112 -1.77 -14.72 -40.09
CA LEU A 112 -2.05 -15.82 -39.15
C LEU A 112 -3.47 -16.37 -39.33
N PHE A 113 -4.47 -15.51 -39.47
CA PHE A 113 -5.85 -15.95 -39.72
C PHE A 113 -6.02 -16.66 -41.07
N THR A 114 -5.27 -16.25 -42.09
CA THR A 114 -5.32 -16.90 -43.40
C THR A 114 -4.65 -18.29 -43.37
N THR A 115 -3.73 -18.52 -42.43
CA THR A 115 -3.02 -19.80 -42.26
C THR A 115 -3.91 -20.89 -41.67
N GLY A 116 -4.81 -20.54 -40.76
CA GLY A 116 -5.80 -21.45 -40.17
C GLY A 116 -6.03 -21.24 -38.68
N ASP A 117 -7.09 -21.85 -38.14
CA ASP A 117 -7.45 -21.77 -36.72
C ASP A 117 -6.30 -22.23 -35.82
N GLY A 118 -6.06 -21.50 -34.73
CA GLY A 118 -4.98 -21.78 -33.78
C GLY A 118 -3.65 -21.10 -34.11
N SER A 119 -3.49 -20.54 -35.32
CA SER A 119 -2.24 -19.89 -35.74
C SER A 119 -1.92 -18.64 -34.92
N LEU A 120 -2.94 -17.89 -34.47
CA LEU A 120 -2.73 -16.72 -33.61
C LEU A 120 -2.22 -17.16 -32.23
N PHE A 121 -2.80 -18.21 -31.67
CA PHE A 121 -2.32 -18.79 -30.42
C PHE A 121 -0.92 -19.38 -30.54
N ASP A 122 -0.60 -20.08 -31.63
CA ASP A 122 0.73 -20.62 -31.85
C ASP A 122 1.78 -19.49 -31.98
N PHE A 123 1.48 -18.42 -32.72
CA PHE A 123 2.34 -17.24 -32.79
C PHE A 123 2.55 -16.61 -31.40
N ILE A 124 1.48 -16.39 -30.64
CA ILE A 124 1.59 -15.76 -29.31
C ILE A 124 2.43 -16.62 -28.38
N ASN A 125 2.11 -17.91 -28.28
CA ASN A 125 2.70 -18.80 -27.28
C ASN A 125 4.11 -19.29 -27.66
N ARG A 126 4.40 -19.45 -28.96
CA ARG A 126 5.67 -20.04 -29.42
C ARG A 126 6.65 -19.03 -29.99
N GLU A 127 6.20 -17.82 -30.33
CA GLU A 127 7.06 -16.79 -30.91
C GLU A 127 7.06 -15.51 -30.07
N LEU A 128 5.90 -14.88 -29.85
CA LEU A 128 5.79 -13.58 -29.17
C LEU A 128 6.23 -13.65 -27.70
N LEU A 129 5.62 -14.53 -26.88
CA LEU A 129 5.97 -14.63 -25.46
C LEU A 129 7.45 -15.01 -25.25
N PRO A 130 8.02 -16.00 -25.97
CA PRO A 130 9.45 -16.27 -25.92
C PRO A 130 10.32 -15.08 -26.33
N TYR A 131 9.94 -14.33 -27.37
CA TYR A 131 10.65 -13.12 -27.78
C TYR A 131 10.65 -12.07 -26.67
N LEU A 132 9.50 -11.84 -26.03
CA LEU A 132 9.38 -10.87 -24.95
C LEU A 132 10.16 -11.30 -23.70
N HIS A 133 10.11 -12.57 -23.31
CA HIS A 133 10.94 -13.09 -22.20
C HIS A 133 12.43 -12.93 -22.49
N ALA A 134 12.85 -13.14 -23.74
CA ALA A 134 14.24 -13.00 -24.17
C ALA A 134 14.78 -11.55 -24.10
N LEU A 135 13.89 -10.55 -23.99
CA LEU A 135 14.28 -9.16 -23.81
C LEU A 135 15.00 -8.93 -22.48
N ASP A 136 14.62 -9.62 -21.41
CA ASP A 136 15.29 -9.48 -20.11
C ASP A 136 16.22 -10.65 -19.79
N VAL A 137 15.87 -11.89 -20.16
CA VAL A 137 16.66 -13.08 -19.82
C VAL A 137 17.19 -13.73 -21.10
N ASP A 138 18.49 -13.96 -21.20
CA ASP A 138 19.05 -14.71 -22.31
C ASP A 138 18.62 -16.19 -22.20
N PRO A 139 17.85 -16.72 -23.18
CA PRO A 139 17.32 -18.08 -23.11
C PRO A 139 18.41 -19.16 -23.14
N LYS A 140 19.64 -18.84 -23.56
CA LYS A 140 20.75 -19.80 -23.57
C LYS A 140 21.42 -19.95 -22.21
N THR A 141 21.50 -18.86 -21.45
CA THR A 141 22.25 -18.82 -20.19
C THR A 141 21.35 -18.78 -18.97
N GLY A 142 20.08 -18.38 -19.11
CA GLY A 142 19.17 -18.13 -18.00
C GLY A 142 19.53 -16.89 -17.17
N LEU A 143 20.50 -16.09 -17.62
CA LEU A 143 20.98 -14.89 -16.95
C LEU A 143 20.39 -13.63 -17.60
N PRO A 144 20.44 -12.46 -16.92
CA PRO A 144 20.00 -11.20 -17.52
C PRO A 144 20.69 -10.94 -18.85
N ASN A 145 19.91 -10.64 -19.90
CA ASN A 145 20.39 -10.32 -21.23
C ASN A 145 21.25 -9.05 -21.18
N PRO A 146 22.55 -9.10 -21.51
CA PRO A 146 23.44 -7.94 -21.38
C PRO A 146 23.17 -6.85 -22.45
N ALA A 147 22.56 -7.20 -23.58
CA ALA A 147 22.26 -6.26 -24.67
C ALA A 147 20.92 -5.52 -24.49
N ALA A 148 20.14 -5.88 -23.46
CA ALA A 148 18.84 -5.28 -23.21
C ALA A 148 18.95 -3.85 -22.70
N SER A 149 18.24 -2.93 -23.36
CA SER A 149 17.97 -1.58 -22.83
C SER A 149 17.12 -1.66 -21.56
N ALA A 150 17.08 -0.57 -20.76
CA ALA A 150 16.24 -0.50 -19.56
C ALA A 150 14.76 -0.78 -19.89
N LYS A 151 14.23 -0.15 -20.96
CA LYS A 151 12.87 -0.37 -21.48
C LYS A 151 12.62 -1.84 -21.83
N GLN A 152 13.55 -2.49 -22.52
CA GLN A 152 13.44 -3.92 -22.86
C GLN A 152 13.47 -4.83 -21.63
N ARG A 153 14.29 -4.53 -20.62
CA ARG A 153 14.29 -5.29 -19.36
C ARG A 153 12.93 -5.23 -18.66
N ILE A 154 12.34 -4.03 -18.59
CA ILE A 154 11.03 -3.81 -17.99
C ILE A 154 9.96 -4.60 -18.75
N ILE A 155 9.96 -4.53 -20.08
CA ILE A 155 9.04 -5.31 -20.92
C ILE A 155 9.20 -6.81 -20.62
N GLY A 156 10.42 -7.34 -20.67
CA GLY A 156 10.65 -8.75 -20.40
C GLY A 156 10.21 -9.18 -19.01
N ARG A 157 10.39 -8.31 -18.00
CA ARG A 157 9.98 -8.56 -16.61
C ARG A 157 8.47 -8.49 -16.40
N ILE A 158 7.76 -7.60 -17.08
CA ILE A 158 6.29 -7.59 -17.06
C ILE A 158 5.74 -8.92 -17.59
N MET A 159 6.45 -9.54 -18.54
CA MET A 159 6.01 -10.77 -19.20
C MET A 159 6.32 -12.04 -18.43
N THR A 160 7.13 -12.01 -17.34
CA THR A 160 7.53 -13.23 -16.62
C THR A 160 6.39 -13.96 -15.94
N ALA A 161 5.26 -13.30 -15.66
CA ALA A 161 4.06 -13.94 -15.12
C ALA A 161 3.17 -14.59 -16.21
N VAL A 162 3.51 -14.43 -17.48
CA VAL A 162 2.71 -14.87 -18.63
C VAL A 162 3.49 -15.91 -19.43
N GLU A 163 3.32 -17.18 -19.09
CA GLU A 163 3.92 -18.29 -19.84
C GLU A 163 3.11 -18.67 -21.08
N ARG A 164 1.79 -18.48 -21.01
CA ARG A 164 0.84 -18.82 -22.08
C ARG A 164 -0.39 -17.92 -21.98
N VAL A 165 -0.97 -17.59 -23.13
CA VAL A 165 -2.29 -16.96 -23.21
C VAL A 165 -3.33 -17.82 -22.48
N ARG A 166 -4.13 -17.21 -21.60
CA ARG A 166 -5.15 -17.91 -20.83
C ARG A 166 -6.50 -17.98 -21.53
N VAL A 167 -6.76 -17.03 -22.43
CA VAL A 167 -7.95 -17.05 -23.30
C VAL A 167 -7.86 -18.29 -24.20
N ASP A 168 -8.91 -19.11 -24.20
CA ASP A 168 -8.97 -20.43 -24.82
C ASP A 168 -9.67 -20.45 -26.18
N ASP A 169 -10.22 -19.32 -26.62
CA ASP A 169 -10.89 -19.15 -27.90
C ASP A 169 -10.34 -17.95 -28.69
N GLU A 170 -9.94 -18.17 -29.94
CA GLU A 170 -9.32 -17.11 -30.78
C GLU A 170 -10.30 -16.00 -31.13
N THR A 171 -11.60 -16.31 -31.22
CA THR A 171 -12.63 -15.29 -31.49
C THR A 171 -12.75 -14.32 -30.32
N ASN A 172 -12.81 -14.84 -29.09
CA ASN A 172 -12.79 -14.05 -27.86
C ASN A 172 -11.49 -13.27 -27.72
N LEU A 173 -10.33 -13.87 -28.01
CA LEU A 173 -9.05 -13.15 -27.99
C LEU A 173 -9.07 -11.99 -29.00
N ARG A 174 -9.58 -12.21 -30.20
CA ARG A 174 -9.74 -11.13 -31.20
C ARG A 174 -10.65 -10.01 -30.69
N ASP A 175 -11.81 -10.35 -30.11
CA ASP A 175 -12.73 -9.35 -29.54
C ASP A 175 -12.03 -8.54 -28.43
N ILE A 176 -11.22 -9.18 -27.59
CA ILE A 176 -10.37 -8.51 -26.59
C ILE A 176 -9.36 -7.56 -27.26
N LEU A 177 -8.61 -8.03 -28.25
CA LEU A 177 -7.60 -7.22 -28.95
C LEU A 177 -8.23 -6.03 -29.67
N ASP A 178 -9.39 -6.22 -30.32
CA ASP A 178 -10.11 -5.16 -31.03
C ASP A 178 -10.59 -4.10 -30.03
N ARG A 179 -11.18 -4.53 -28.91
CA ARG A 179 -11.58 -3.61 -27.84
C ARG A 179 -10.38 -2.88 -27.24
N VAL A 180 -9.30 -3.57 -26.92
CA VAL A 180 -8.09 -2.90 -26.40
C VAL A 180 -7.53 -1.91 -27.42
N HIS A 181 -7.58 -2.22 -28.72
CA HIS A 181 -7.14 -1.30 -29.75
C HIS A 181 -8.02 -0.05 -29.87
N GLU A 182 -9.34 -0.18 -29.65
CA GLU A 182 -10.30 0.93 -29.60
C GLU A 182 -10.04 1.92 -28.45
N ILE A 183 -9.24 1.54 -27.45
CA ILE A 183 -8.73 2.49 -26.46
C ILE A 183 -7.90 3.51 -27.24
N SER A 184 -8.54 4.64 -27.57
CA SER A 184 -7.97 5.71 -28.37
C SER A 184 -6.83 6.33 -27.58
N ILE A 185 -5.61 5.99 -27.97
CA ILE A 185 -4.41 6.62 -27.43
C ILE A 185 -4.11 7.94 -28.17
N ASP A 186 -4.76 8.21 -29.29
CA ASP A 186 -4.42 9.33 -30.18
C ASP A 186 -4.91 10.71 -29.68
N HIS A 187 -5.77 10.74 -28.65
CA HIS A 187 -6.19 11.97 -27.95
C HIS A 187 -5.74 12.06 -26.49
N ILE A 188 -4.73 11.26 -26.12
CA ILE A 188 -4.22 11.22 -24.76
C ILE A 188 -3.23 12.36 -24.52
N ASP A 189 -3.75 13.49 -24.03
CA ASP A 189 -3.04 14.37 -23.10
C ASP A 189 -2.70 13.59 -21.81
N ASP A 190 -1.86 14.14 -20.92
CA ASP A 190 -1.52 13.52 -19.62
C ASP A 190 -2.78 13.10 -18.82
N THR A 191 -3.90 13.79 -19.08
CA THR A 191 -5.23 13.56 -18.50
C THR A 191 -5.86 12.20 -18.87
N HIS A 192 -5.67 11.68 -20.09
CA HIS A 192 -6.23 10.37 -20.44
C HIS A 192 -5.33 9.19 -19.99
N PHE A 193 -4.01 9.37 -19.85
CA PHE A 193 -3.12 8.36 -19.23
C PHE A 193 -3.53 8.13 -17.78
N PHE A 194 -3.77 9.24 -17.07
CA PHE A 194 -4.34 9.25 -15.72
C PHE A 194 -5.69 8.53 -15.64
N THR A 195 -6.56 8.68 -16.64
CA THR A 195 -7.87 8.01 -16.65
C THR A 195 -7.72 6.48 -16.79
N LEU A 196 -6.79 6.02 -17.63
CA LEU A 196 -6.52 4.60 -17.82
C LEU A 196 -5.85 3.96 -16.62
N SER A 197 -4.91 4.66 -15.98
CA SER A 197 -4.26 4.20 -14.76
C SER A 197 -5.25 4.04 -13.60
N GLN A 198 -6.22 4.96 -13.46
CA GLN A 198 -7.31 4.83 -12.49
C GLN A 198 -8.17 3.58 -12.71
N VAL A 199 -8.55 3.31 -13.96
CA VAL A 199 -9.36 2.11 -14.27
C VAL A 199 -8.57 0.83 -14.03
N TYR A 200 -7.27 0.84 -14.29
CA TYR A 200 -6.39 -0.28 -13.99
C TYR A 200 -6.28 -0.52 -12.47
N GLU A 201 -6.11 0.53 -11.67
CA GLU A 201 -6.10 0.45 -10.21
C GLU A 201 -7.42 -0.11 -9.63
N ASP A 202 -8.56 0.25 -10.21
CA ASP A 202 -9.86 -0.33 -9.84
C ASP A 202 -9.92 -1.85 -10.12
N LEU A 203 -9.23 -2.33 -11.15
CA LEU A 203 -9.11 -3.77 -11.43
C LEU A 203 -8.20 -4.45 -10.40
N LEU A 204 -7.07 -3.83 -10.05
CA LEU A 204 -6.17 -4.34 -9.02
C LEU A 204 -6.87 -4.45 -7.67
N LEU A 205 -7.69 -3.46 -7.31
CA LEU A 205 -8.49 -3.50 -6.09
C LEU A 205 -9.44 -4.72 -6.08
N LYS A 206 -10.16 -4.97 -7.19
CA LYS A 206 -11.04 -6.14 -7.33
C LYS A 206 -10.29 -7.46 -7.28
N MET A 207 -9.03 -7.49 -7.75
CA MET A 207 -8.16 -8.66 -7.61
C MET A 207 -7.80 -8.88 -6.14
N GLY A 208 -7.42 -7.82 -5.43
CA GLY A 208 -7.13 -7.84 -4.00
C GLY A 208 -8.28 -8.35 -3.15
N GLU A 209 -9.51 -7.86 -3.39
CA GLU A 209 -10.71 -8.31 -2.65
C GLU A 209 -10.98 -9.82 -2.80
N LYS A 210 -10.51 -10.45 -3.88
CA LYS A 210 -10.68 -11.88 -4.16
C LYS A 210 -9.49 -12.75 -3.76
N ASN A 211 -8.34 -12.14 -3.43
CA ASN A 211 -7.10 -12.84 -3.09
C ASN A 211 -6.79 -12.82 -1.59
N SER A 212 -7.81 -12.72 -0.74
CA SER A 212 -7.66 -12.57 0.71
C SER A 212 -7.01 -13.77 1.44
N ASP A 213 -6.64 -14.82 0.72
CA ASP A 213 -5.96 -16.00 1.25
C ASP A 213 -4.44 -15.79 1.24
N GLY A 214 -3.89 -15.16 2.29
CA GLY A 214 -2.44 -15.16 2.52
C GLY A 214 -1.81 -13.93 3.17
N GLY A 215 -2.58 -12.92 3.58
CA GLY A 215 -2.03 -11.69 4.19
C GLY A 215 -1.62 -10.60 3.19
N GLN A 216 -1.99 -10.75 1.92
CA GLN A 216 -1.85 -9.73 0.88
C GLN A 216 -3.01 -8.73 0.98
N PHE A 217 -2.79 -7.62 1.67
CA PHE A 217 -3.81 -6.59 1.86
C PHE A 217 -3.53 -5.40 0.94
N PHE A 218 -4.44 -5.13 0.00
CA PHE A 218 -4.38 -3.92 -0.81
C PHE A 218 -4.71 -2.70 0.04
N THR A 219 -3.85 -1.68 0.00
CA THR A 219 -4.11 -0.40 0.67
C THR A 219 -5.23 0.34 -0.06
N PRO A 220 -6.32 0.76 0.63
CA PRO A 220 -7.34 1.59 0.03
C PRO A 220 -6.74 2.89 -0.53
N ARG A 221 -7.14 3.26 -1.76
CA ARG A 221 -6.57 4.41 -2.47
C ARG A 221 -6.72 5.73 -1.69
N GLU A 222 -7.84 5.87 -1.01
CA GLU A 222 -8.16 7.04 -0.18
C GLU A 222 -7.17 7.19 0.98
N VAL A 223 -6.68 6.07 1.54
CA VAL A 223 -5.63 6.08 2.58
C VAL A 223 -4.28 6.45 1.97
N ILE A 224 -3.93 5.90 0.80
CA ILE A 224 -2.70 6.25 0.08
C ILE A 224 -2.68 7.77 -0.22
N ARG A 225 -3.75 8.32 -0.79
CA ARG A 225 -3.86 9.75 -1.11
C ARG A 225 -3.77 10.60 0.15
N ALA A 226 -4.43 10.23 1.24
CA ALA A 226 -4.34 10.95 2.50
C ALA A 226 -2.89 10.97 3.04
N MET A 227 -2.18 9.84 2.99
CA MET A 227 -0.77 9.78 3.40
C MET A 227 0.13 10.64 2.50
N VAL A 228 -0.02 10.56 1.18
CA VAL A 228 0.75 11.36 0.22
C VAL A 228 0.49 12.85 0.40
N HIS A 229 -0.76 13.29 0.55
CA HIS A 229 -1.08 14.70 0.84
C HIS A 229 -0.56 15.17 2.19
N THR A 230 -0.44 14.26 3.17
CA THR A 230 0.10 14.59 4.48
C THR A 230 1.61 14.85 4.46
N VAL A 231 2.38 14.00 3.77
CA VAL A 231 3.84 14.16 3.68
C VAL A 231 4.28 15.11 2.57
N ASP A 232 3.38 15.39 1.63
CA ASP A 232 3.52 16.36 0.55
C ASP A 232 4.83 16.25 -0.26
N PRO A 233 5.07 15.13 -0.97
CA PRO A 233 6.33 14.90 -1.66
C PRO A 233 6.60 15.93 -2.74
N SER A 234 7.88 16.21 -2.96
CA SER A 234 8.40 17.17 -3.93
C SER A 234 9.44 16.55 -4.85
N LEU A 235 9.59 17.12 -6.04
CA LEU A 235 10.63 16.70 -6.99
C LEU A 235 12.02 16.79 -6.36
N GLY A 236 12.87 15.82 -6.67
CA GLY A 236 14.24 15.73 -6.16
C GLY A 236 14.39 14.91 -4.87
N GLN A 237 13.28 14.52 -4.23
CA GLN A 237 13.28 13.53 -3.16
C GLN A 237 13.27 12.12 -3.75
N THR A 238 13.96 11.19 -3.10
CA THR A 238 13.88 9.75 -3.38
C THR A 238 12.75 9.12 -2.54
N ILE A 239 11.82 8.42 -3.19
CA ILE A 239 10.61 7.86 -2.60
C ILE A 239 10.66 6.33 -2.67
N TYR A 240 10.46 5.68 -1.53
CA TYR A 240 10.62 4.24 -1.39
C TYR A 240 9.44 3.55 -0.70
N ASP A 241 9.07 2.37 -1.21
CA ASP A 241 8.16 1.44 -0.53
C ASP A 241 8.78 0.03 -0.41
N PRO A 242 9.14 -0.42 0.82
CA PRO A 242 9.79 -1.72 1.06
C PRO A 242 8.90 -2.95 0.86
N CYS A 243 7.60 -2.76 0.61
CA CYS A 243 6.62 -3.80 0.32
C CYS A 243 5.53 -3.22 -0.59
N CYS A 244 5.94 -2.85 -1.81
CA CYS A 244 5.17 -1.96 -2.66
C CYS A 244 3.88 -2.56 -3.22
N GLY A 245 3.69 -3.87 -3.15
CA GLY A 245 2.53 -4.53 -3.72
C GLY A 245 2.44 -4.20 -5.20
N THR A 246 1.30 -3.68 -5.65
CA THR A 246 1.13 -3.22 -7.02
C THR A 246 1.70 -1.83 -7.32
N GLY A 247 2.47 -1.24 -6.41
CA GLY A 247 3.10 0.08 -6.60
C GLY A 247 2.20 1.27 -6.30
N GLY A 248 1.11 1.09 -5.55
CA GLY A 248 0.08 2.11 -5.36
C GLY A 248 0.57 3.41 -4.71
N PHE A 249 1.45 3.32 -3.71
CA PHE A 249 2.05 4.51 -3.08
C PHE A 249 2.92 5.29 -4.06
N LEU A 250 3.76 4.58 -4.84
CA LEU A 250 4.67 5.19 -5.81
C LEU A 250 3.90 5.87 -6.94
N ALA A 251 2.85 5.21 -7.46
CA ALA A 251 1.97 5.76 -8.48
C ALA A 251 1.26 7.06 -8.02
N VAL A 252 0.66 7.06 -6.83
CA VAL A 252 -0.03 8.24 -6.30
C VAL A 252 0.95 9.37 -5.97
N ALA A 253 2.16 9.05 -5.50
CA ALA A 253 3.21 10.04 -5.28
C ALA A 253 3.68 10.68 -6.60
N TYR A 254 3.81 9.90 -7.68
CA TYR A 254 4.07 10.43 -9.03
C TYR A 254 2.97 11.40 -9.47
N GLU A 255 1.69 10.99 -9.37
CA GLU A 255 0.55 11.86 -9.72
C GLU A 255 0.59 13.19 -8.96
N HIS A 256 0.93 13.14 -7.67
CA HIS A 256 0.99 14.31 -6.80
C HIS A 256 2.09 15.27 -7.24
N ILE A 257 3.31 14.79 -7.47
CA ILE A 257 4.44 15.62 -7.90
C ILE A 257 4.19 16.16 -9.32
N ALA A 258 3.77 15.30 -10.25
CA ALA A 258 3.48 15.70 -11.63
C ALA A 258 2.43 16.81 -11.70
N ARG A 259 1.36 16.72 -10.90
CA ARG A 259 0.34 17.77 -10.80
C ARG A 259 0.91 19.10 -10.31
N LYS A 260 1.76 19.07 -9.28
CA LYS A 260 2.41 20.27 -8.73
C LYS A 260 3.37 20.94 -9.73
N MET A 261 3.97 20.17 -10.63
CA MET A 261 4.86 20.68 -11.66
C MET A 261 4.13 21.47 -12.77
N GLY A 262 2.80 21.34 -12.88
CA GLY A 262 1.99 22.09 -13.84
C GLY A 262 2.09 21.57 -15.28
N GLN A 263 1.65 22.38 -16.25
CA GLN A 263 1.47 21.94 -17.66
C GLN A 263 2.73 21.99 -18.53
N SER A 264 3.84 22.57 -18.05
CA SER A 264 5.06 22.70 -18.85
C SER A 264 6.32 22.56 -17.99
N PRO A 265 6.52 21.39 -17.35
CA PRO A 265 7.75 21.11 -16.63
C PRO A 265 8.96 21.08 -17.56
N ALA A 266 10.14 21.41 -17.02
CA ALA A 266 11.38 21.24 -17.74
C ALA A 266 11.61 19.75 -18.07
N SER A 267 12.18 19.46 -19.25
CA SER A 267 12.46 18.08 -19.67
C SER A 267 13.34 17.33 -18.66
N THR A 268 14.34 17.99 -18.10
CA THR A 268 15.22 17.41 -17.06
C THR A 268 14.47 17.03 -15.78
N ASP A 269 13.41 17.76 -15.44
CA ASP A 269 12.61 17.50 -14.25
C ASP A 269 11.67 16.32 -14.46
N LEU A 270 11.12 16.19 -15.67
CA LEU A 270 10.35 15.01 -16.07
C LEU A 270 11.20 13.74 -16.06
N GLU A 271 12.41 13.78 -16.61
CA GLU A 271 13.31 12.60 -16.61
C GLU A 271 13.66 12.18 -15.18
N LYS A 272 14.03 13.12 -14.31
CA LYS A 272 14.28 12.84 -12.89
C LYS A 272 13.07 12.24 -12.18
N LEU A 273 11.88 12.77 -12.44
CA LEU A 273 10.64 12.26 -11.86
C LEU A 273 10.41 10.81 -12.29
N LYS A 274 10.59 10.52 -13.58
CA LYS A 274 10.29 9.22 -14.16
C LYS A 274 11.33 8.14 -13.86
N HIS A 275 12.62 8.51 -13.70
CA HIS A 275 13.72 7.55 -13.64
C HIS A 275 14.41 7.48 -12.27
N ASP A 276 14.54 8.60 -11.57
CA ASP A 276 15.43 8.70 -10.40
C ASP A 276 14.69 8.84 -9.06
N THR A 277 13.35 8.89 -9.08
CA THR A 277 12.53 9.27 -7.92
C THR A 277 11.93 8.07 -7.19
N PHE A 278 11.44 7.04 -7.89
CA PHE A 278 10.61 5.99 -7.30
C PHE A 278 11.30 4.65 -7.20
N PHE A 279 11.28 4.07 -5.99
CA PHE A 279 11.93 2.82 -5.63
C PHE A 279 10.97 1.90 -4.87
N GLY A 280 11.04 0.59 -5.09
CA GLY A 280 10.22 -0.35 -4.32
C GLY A 280 10.77 -1.76 -4.25
N ARG A 281 10.33 -2.51 -3.23
CA ARG A 281 10.57 -3.95 -3.13
C ARG A 281 9.25 -4.70 -3.10
N GLU A 282 9.17 -5.82 -3.83
CA GLU A 282 8.02 -6.71 -3.82
C GLU A 282 8.52 -8.17 -3.79
N LYS A 283 7.84 -9.04 -3.05
CA LYS A 283 8.24 -10.42 -2.84
C LYS A 283 7.53 -11.40 -3.77
N GLU A 284 6.28 -11.11 -4.12
CA GLU A 284 5.39 -12.06 -4.77
C GLU A 284 5.57 -12.07 -6.29
N ASN A 285 5.84 -13.26 -6.84
CA ASN A 285 6.14 -13.47 -8.26
C ASN A 285 5.05 -12.94 -9.22
N LEU A 286 3.78 -13.02 -8.81
CA LEU A 286 2.65 -12.54 -9.62
C LEU A 286 2.44 -11.03 -9.47
N VAL A 287 2.77 -10.46 -8.32
CA VAL A 287 2.51 -9.05 -8.01
C VAL A 287 3.61 -8.15 -8.58
N PHE A 288 4.86 -8.60 -8.58
CA PHE A 288 5.98 -7.82 -9.09
C PHE A 288 5.82 -7.37 -10.55
N PRO A 289 5.46 -8.23 -11.52
CA PRO A 289 5.21 -7.81 -12.91
C PRO A 289 4.01 -6.86 -13.05
N ILE A 290 2.98 -7.05 -12.22
CA ILE A 290 1.81 -6.16 -12.15
C ILE A 290 2.23 -4.77 -11.65
N ALA A 291 3.10 -4.71 -10.64
CA ALA A 291 3.64 -3.45 -10.12
C ALA A 291 4.44 -2.70 -11.20
N LEU A 292 5.32 -3.39 -11.92
CA LEU A 292 6.07 -2.80 -13.04
C LEU A 292 5.13 -2.22 -14.10
N ALA A 293 4.15 -3.01 -14.55
CA ALA A 293 3.17 -2.55 -15.53
C ALA A 293 2.40 -1.34 -14.99
N ASN A 294 1.94 -1.39 -13.74
CA ASN A 294 1.20 -0.31 -13.11
C ASN A 294 1.98 1.01 -13.09
N LEU A 295 3.26 0.97 -12.72
CA LEU A 295 4.10 2.18 -12.66
C LEU A 295 4.34 2.77 -14.05
N VAL A 296 4.58 1.92 -15.05
CA VAL A 296 4.70 2.38 -16.45
C VAL A 296 3.39 2.99 -16.96
N LEU A 297 2.24 2.42 -16.58
CA LEU A 297 0.92 2.97 -16.92
C LEU A 297 0.68 4.36 -16.29
N HIS A 298 1.27 4.62 -15.12
CA HIS A 298 1.22 5.94 -14.48
C HIS A 298 2.25 6.93 -15.05
N GLY A 299 3.13 6.50 -15.97
CA GLY A 299 4.12 7.35 -16.63
C GLY A 299 5.54 7.23 -16.08
N ILE A 300 5.77 6.34 -15.10
CA ILE A 300 7.10 5.97 -14.60
C ILE A 300 7.67 4.90 -15.55
N ASP A 301 8.31 5.31 -16.63
CA ASP A 301 8.82 4.45 -17.70
C ASP A 301 10.07 3.65 -17.33
N GLN A 302 10.80 4.03 -16.28
CA GLN A 302 11.91 3.26 -15.68
C GLN A 302 11.73 3.05 -14.17
N PRO A 303 10.76 2.24 -13.73
CA PRO A 303 10.52 2.01 -12.32
C PRO A 303 11.65 1.19 -11.67
N ASN A 304 12.21 1.69 -10.57
CA ASN A 304 13.27 1.00 -9.84
C ASN A 304 12.70 -0.02 -8.84
N LEU A 305 12.36 -1.21 -9.32
CA LEU A 305 11.82 -2.28 -8.47
C LEU A 305 12.82 -3.43 -8.23
N TRP A 306 12.81 -3.93 -7.00
CA TRP A 306 13.54 -5.10 -6.56
C TRP A 306 12.56 -6.23 -6.23
N HIS A 307 12.78 -7.39 -6.82
CA HIS A 307 11.98 -8.58 -6.56
C HIS A 307 12.69 -9.47 -5.55
N GLY A 308 12.06 -9.74 -4.41
CA GLY A 308 12.60 -10.62 -3.38
C GLY A 308 12.00 -10.37 -2.01
N ASN A 309 12.51 -11.08 -1.00
CA ASN A 309 12.07 -10.86 0.38
C ASN A 309 12.91 -9.77 1.05
N THR A 310 12.30 -8.60 1.25
CA THR A 310 12.90 -7.43 1.91
C THR A 310 13.56 -7.78 3.24
N LEU A 311 12.88 -8.55 4.09
CA LEU A 311 13.33 -8.86 5.44
C LEU A 311 14.45 -9.92 5.46
N GLU A 312 14.53 -10.77 4.44
CA GLU A 312 15.66 -11.68 4.24
C GLU A 312 16.85 -11.03 3.53
N ARG A 313 16.67 -9.80 2.98
CA ARG A 313 17.66 -9.09 2.15
C ARG A 313 18.16 -9.92 0.97
N ARG A 314 17.28 -10.76 0.41
CA ARG A 314 17.60 -11.68 -0.68
C ARG A 314 16.78 -11.39 -1.92
N ALA A 315 17.47 -11.01 -2.98
CA ALA A 315 16.86 -10.72 -4.27
C ALA A 315 16.59 -12.02 -5.02
N THR A 316 15.39 -12.17 -5.55
CA THR A 316 15.08 -13.03 -6.69
C THR A 316 15.53 -12.35 -7.98
N TYR A 317 15.33 -11.03 -8.08
CA TYR A 317 15.81 -10.20 -9.17
C TYR A 317 16.05 -8.76 -8.69
N GLY A 318 17.25 -8.21 -8.93
CA GLY A 318 17.63 -6.88 -8.46
C GLY A 318 18.18 -5.93 -9.53
N ALA A 319 18.13 -6.31 -10.82
CA ALA A 319 18.81 -5.54 -11.87
C ALA A 319 18.22 -4.14 -12.06
N LEU A 320 16.90 -3.98 -11.87
CA LEU A 320 16.20 -2.69 -11.91
C LEU A 320 16.39 -1.85 -10.64
N PHE A 321 17.11 -2.34 -9.63
CA PHE A 321 17.32 -1.65 -8.35
C PHE A 321 18.78 -1.28 -8.11
N THR A 322 19.63 -1.43 -9.12
CA THR A 322 21.09 -1.29 -9.00
C THR A 322 21.55 0.14 -8.67
N HIS A 323 20.77 1.14 -9.08
CA HIS A 323 21.03 2.56 -8.84
C HIS A 323 20.32 3.10 -7.59
N ALA A 324 19.68 2.24 -6.81
CA ALA A 324 19.00 2.68 -5.61
C ALA A 324 19.99 3.33 -4.61
N PRO A 325 19.63 4.48 -4.02
CA PRO A 325 20.42 5.05 -2.95
C PRO A 325 20.42 4.11 -1.74
N LYS A 326 21.39 4.29 -0.84
CA LYS A 326 21.46 3.52 0.40
C LYS A 326 20.34 3.87 1.39
N GLN A 327 19.79 5.07 1.26
CA GLN A 327 18.76 5.60 2.12
C GLN A 327 17.86 6.53 1.31
N PHE A 328 16.61 6.69 1.75
CA PHE A 328 15.56 7.40 1.01
C PHE A 328 15.02 8.59 1.79
N ASP A 329 14.70 9.67 1.07
CA ASP A 329 14.18 10.91 1.65
C ASP A 329 12.74 10.74 2.15
N LEU A 330 11.95 9.90 1.47
CA LEU A 330 10.58 9.60 1.83
C LEU A 330 10.30 8.10 1.74
N ILE A 331 9.74 7.53 2.80
CA ILE A 331 9.23 6.17 2.81
C ILE A 331 7.71 6.19 2.96
N LEU A 332 6.99 5.54 2.05
CA LEU A 332 5.54 5.39 2.07
C LEU A 332 5.22 3.90 2.06
N SER A 333 4.52 3.37 3.06
CA SER A 333 4.35 1.92 3.11
C SER A 333 3.13 1.42 3.89
N ASN A 334 2.69 0.22 3.54
CA ASN A 334 1.72 -0.57 4.29
C ASN A 334 2.23 -2.02 4.44
N PRO A 335 3.09 -2.29 5.45
CA PRO A 335 3.58 -3.64 5.70
C PRO A 335 2.46 -4.65 5.95
N PRO A 336 2.62 -5.92 5.53
CA PRO A 336 1.62 -6.97 5.74
C PRO A 336 1.14 -7.04 7.20
N PHE A 337 -0.19 -7.09 7.39
CA PHE A 337 -0.77 -7.24 8.73
C PHE A 337 -0.62 -8.68 9.24
N GLY A 338 -0.13 -8.83 10.47
CA GLY A 338 0.18 -10.15 11.00
C GLY A 338 1.34 -10.82 10.25
N GLY A 339 1.33 -12.16 10.18
CA GLY A 339 2.43 -12.93 9.61
C GLY A 339 3.55 -13.27 10.59
N LYS A 340 4.32 -14.30 10.25
CA LYS A 340 5.49 -14.72 11.00
C LYS A 340 6.66 -14.96 10.06
N GLU A 341 7.76 -14.26 10.30
CA GLU A 341 9.01 -14.47 9.56
C GLU A 341 9.86 -15.58 10.17
N GLY A 342 10.57 -16.31 9.30
CA GLY A 342 11.52 -17.35 9.69
C GLY A 342 12.81 -16.79 10.31
N LYS A 343 13.66 -17.70 10.83
CA LYS A 343 14.92 -17.32 11.50
C LYS A 343 15.90 -16.55 10.60
N THR A 344 15.90 -16.84 9.30
CA THR A 344 16.75 -16.14 8.32
C THR A 344 16.48 -14.63 8.33
N ALA A 345 15.22 -14.22 8.23
CA ALA A 345 14.84 -12.82 8.30
C ALA A 345 15.12 -12.21 9.68
N GLN A 346 14.76 -12.93 10.75
CA GLN A 346 14.95 -12.46 12.14
C GLN A 346 16.40 -12.05 12.44
N ASN A 347 17.38 -12.82 11.95
CA ASN A 347 18.80 -12.60 12.21
C ASN A 347 19.37 -11.36 11.51
N ASN A 348 18.64 -10.73 10.59
CA ASN A 348 19.06 -9.51 9.91
C ASN A 348 18.82 -8.23 10.74
N PHE A 349 18.14 -8.35 11.89
CA PHE A 349 17.65 -7.22 12.67
C PHE A 349 18.19 -7.20 14.10
N PRO A 350 18.44 -6.01 14.69
CA PRO A 350 18.96 -5.88 16.05
C PRO A 350 18.00 -6.38 17.12
N PHE A 351 16.69 -6.34 16.84
CA PHE A 351 15.65 -6.88 17.71
C PHE A 351 14.92 -8.03 17.01
N PRO A 352 15.48 -9.26 17.01
CA PRO A 352 14.91 -10.40 16.30
C PRO A 352 13.51 -10.74 16.81
N THR A 353 12.56 -10.87 15.90
CA THR A 353 11.18 -11.29 16.22
C THR A 353 10.52 -11.90 15.00
N SER A 354 9.64 -12.88 15.20
CA SER A 354 8.84 -13.38 14.08
C SER A 354 7.82 -12.36 13.59
N ALA A 355 7.50 -11.31 14.34
CA ALA A 355 6.47 -10.35 13.95
C ALA A 355 6.92 -9.51 12.73
N THR A 356 6.33 -9.80 11.56
CA THR A 356 6.66 -9.19 10.26
C THR A 356 6.65 -7.65 10.32
N GLN A 357 5.59 -7.03 10.87
CA GLN A 357 5.51 -5.56 10.96
C GLN A 357 6.61 -4.93 11.83
N VAL A 358 7.02 -5.59 12.91
CA VAL A 358 8.10 -5.08 13.77
C VAL A 358 9.44 -5.12 13.04
N LEU A 359 9.68 -6.14 12.21
CA LEU A 359 10.87 -6.20 11.36
C LEU A 359 10.84 -5.13 10.26
N PHE A 360 9.69 -4.86 9.63
CA PHE A 360 9.56 -3.78 8.66
C PHE A 360 9.81 -2.39 9.27
N VAL A 361 9.34 -2.12 10.49
CA VAL A 361 9.67 -0.84 11.16
C VAL A 361 11.18 -0.74 11.40
N GLN A 362 11.85 -1.82 11.79
CA GLN A 362 13.31 -1.82 11.93
C GLN A 362 14.03 -1.60 10.58
N ASP A 363 13.54 -2.19 9.49
CA ASP A 363 14.07 -1.99 8.13
C ASP A 363 13.93 -0.53 7.68
N ILE A 364 12.73 0.04 7.83
CA ILE A 364 12.42 1.42 7.49
C ILE A 364 13.30 2.40 8.25
N LEU A 365 13.53 2.19 9.55
CA LEU A 365 14.43 3.05 10.33
C LEU A 365 15.88 3.00 9.84
N ALA A 366 16.31 1.88 9.24
CA ALA A 366 17.64 1.75 8.66
C ALA A 366 17.75 2.44 7.29
N GLU A 367 16.73 2.29 6.45
CA GLU A 367 16.63 2.79 5.07
C GLU A 367 16.23 4.29 5.00
N LEU A 368 15.74 4.89 6.09
CA LEU A 368 15.35 6.31 6.10
C LEU A 368 16.58 7.23 6.15
N ALA A 369 16.68 8.18 5.22
CA ALA A 369 17.78 9.15 5.16
C ALA A 369 17.80 10.07 6.40
N PRO A 370 18.94 10.73 6.72
CA PRO A 370 18.94 11.83 7.68
C PRO A 370 17.92 12.88 7.24
N THR A 371 17.08 13.36 8.16
CA THR A 371 15.95 14.26 7.86
C THR A 371 14.85 13.69 6.96
N GLY A 372 14.96 12.42 6.55
CA GLY A 372 13.93 11.72 5.78
C GLY A 372 12.66 11.51 6.59
N THR A 373 11.52 11.47 5.90
CA THR A 373 10.19 11.31 6.51
C THR A 373 9.58 9.96 6.11
N CYS A 374 8.80 9.36 7.00
CA CYS A 374 8.06 8.14 6.72
C CYS A 374 6.58 8.32 7.03
N ALA A 375 5.72 7.83 6.15
CA ALA A 375 4.32 7.55 6.45
C ALA A 375 4.08 6.04 6.33
N ILE A 376 3.62 5.42 7.42
CA ILE A 376 3.42 3.97 7.49
C ILE A 376 2.05 3.62 8.06
N VAL A 377 1.42 2.60 7.49
CA VAL A 377 0.22 1.97 8.05
C VAL A 377 0.63 0.84 8.99
N LEU A 378 0.17 0.86 10.24
CA LEU A 378 0.44 -0.19 11.24
C LEU A 378 -0.86 -0.65 11.91
N ASP A 379 -0.91 -1.92 12.32
CA ASP A 379 -2.01 -2.39 13.16
C ASP A 379 -1.90 -1.85 14.59
N GLU A 380 -3.03 -1.77 15.31
CA GLU A 380 -3.06 -1.27 16.69
C GLU A 380 -2.23 -2.15 17.64
N GLY A 381 -2.06 -3.44 17.33
CA GLY A 381 -1.25 -4.40 18.08
C GLY A 381 0.21 -3.99 18.21
N LEU A 382 0.82 -3.42 17.16
CA LEU A 382 2.19 -2.91 17.23
C LEU A 382 2.31 -1.73 18.21
N LEU A 383 1.30 -0.86 18.26
CA LEU A 383 1.31 0.35 19.10
C LEU A 383 1.27 0.01 20.60
N PHE A 384 0.37 -0.89 21.03
CA PHE A 384 0.14 -1.13 22.47
C PHE A 384 0.96 -2.26 23.10
N ARG A 385 1.52 -3.19 22.32
CA ARG A 385 2.24 -4.33 22.91
C ARG A 385 3.54 -3.88 23.59
N THR A 386 3.65 -4.17 24.88
CA THR A 386 4.80 -3.83 25.73
C THR A 386 5.34 -5.03 26.50
N ASN A 387 4.75 -6.21 26.31
CA ASN A 387 5.14 -7.48 26.94
C ASN A 387 6.25 -8.24 26.21
N GLU A 388 6.64 -7.79 25.01
CA GLU A 388 7.69 -8.39 24.19
C GLU A 388 8.80 -7.36 23.93
N SER A 389 10.06 -7.69 24.27
CA SER A 389 11.18 -6.76 24.16
C SER A 389 11.39 -6.21 22.75
N SER A 390 11.19 -7.04 21.71
CA SER A 390 11.33 -6.60 20.32
C SER A 390 10.37 -5.47 19.94
N PHE A 391 9.14 -5.47 20.47
CA PHE A 391 8.16 -4.40 20.25
C PHE A 391 8.58 -3.12 20.99
N VAL A 392 8.99 -3.25 22.25
CA VAL A 392 9.41 -2.12 23.08
C VAL A 392 10.66 -1.46 22.49
N GLU A 393 11.70 -2.23 22.18
CA GLU A 393 12.97 -1.70 21.68
C GLU A 393 12.86 -1.12 20.28
N THR A 394 12.00 -1.68 19.42
CA THR A 394 11.71 -1.07 18.11
C THR A 394 11.01 0.27 18.25
N LYS A 395 10.02 0.39 19.15
CA LYS A 395 9.34 1.67 19.43
C LYS A 395 10.24 2.67 20.15
N ARG A 396 11.13 2.20 21.01
CA ARG A 396 12.18 3.02 21.63
C ARG A 396 13.09 3.60 20.57
N LYS A 397 13.65 2.76 19.69
CA LYS A 397 14.49 3.21 18.58
C LYS A 397 13.78 4.22 17.69
N LEU A 398 12.52 3.95 17.31
CA LEU A 398 11.68 4.88 16.55
C LEU A 398 11.61 6.26 17.23
N THR A 399 11.23 6.29 18.51
CA THR A 399 11.01 7.55 19.24
C THR A 399 12.28 8.22 19.76
N ASP A 400 13.41 7.51 19.76
CA ASP A 400 14.73 8.05 20.10
C ASP A 400 15.44 8.67 18.88
N GLU A 401 15.26 8.09 17.68
CA GLU A 401 15.94 8.54 16.45
C GLU A 401 15.06 9.40 15.53
N CYS A 402 13.74 9.33 15.69
CA CYS A 402 12.78 10.07 14.87
C CYS A 402 11.83 10.90 15.71
N ASP A 403 11.38 12.02 15.13
CA ASP A 403 10.27 12.80 15.62
C ASP A 403 9.00 12.15 15.10
N LEU A 404 8.37 11.29 15.92
CA LEU A 404 7.03 10.76 15.67
C LEU A 404 6.00 11.85 15.94
N TRP A 405 5.73 12.66 14.93
CA TRP A 405 4.97 13.89 15.09
C TRP A 405 3.47 13.72 14.94
N ALA A 406 2.98 12.65 14.28
CA ALA A 406 1.55 12.34 14.22
C ALA A 406 1.21 10.85 14.20
N ILE A 407 0.07 10.51 14.83
CA ILE A 407 -0.62 9.22 14.71
C ILE A 407 -2.09 9.45 14.40
N VAL A 408 -2.59 8.89 13.29
CA VAL A 408 -4.00 8.97 12.89
C VAL A 408 -4.66 7.61 13.10
N SER A 409 -5.66 7.53 13.98
CA SER A 409 -6.39 6.28 14.22
C SER A 409 -7.50 6.12 13.20
N LEU A 410 -7.42 5.08 12.35
CA LEU A 410 -8.39 4.90 11.28
C LEU A 410 -9.71 4.28 11.77
N PRO A 411 -10.82 4.51 11.04
CA PRO A 411 -12.08 3.83 11.27
C PRO A 411 -11.94 2.30 11.28
N GLY A 412 -12.73 1.62 12.12
CA GLY A 412 -12.84 0.17 12.05
C GLY A 412 -13.47 -0.27 10.73
N GLY A 413 -12.85 -1.21 10.03
CA GLY A 413 -13.38 -1.75 8.77
C GLY A 413 -12.75 -1.21 7.48
N VAL A 414 -11.80 -0.27 7.57
CA VAL A 414 -11.14 0.35 6.40
C VAL A 414 -10.47 -0.68 5.50
N PHE A 415 -9.82 -1.69 6.09
CA PHE A 415 -9.13 -2.75 5.36
C PHE A 415 -9.96 -4.04 5.22
N SER A 416 -11.24 -4.03 5.63
CA SER A 416 -12.06 -5.26 5.63
C SER A 416 -12.40 -5.75 4.24
N THR A 417 -12.54 -4.86 3.26
CA THR A 417 -12.68 -5.25 1.84
C THR A 417 -11.39 -5.86 1.29
N ALA A 418 -10.23 -5.42 1.80
CA ALA A 418 -8.94 -6.01 1.48
C ALA A 418 -8.69 -7.34 2.23
N GLY A 419 -9.60 -7.77 3.11
CA GLY A 419 -9.50 -9.03 3.87
C GLY A 419 -9.00 -8.87 5.32
N ALA A 420 -8.69 -7.65 5.79
CA ALA A 420 -8.18 -7.40 7.13
C ALA A 420 -9.26 -6.77 8.05
N GLY A 421 -9.55 -7.45 9.16
CA GLY A 421 -10.46 -6.95 10.20
C GLY A 421 -9.78 -6.14 11.31
N VAL A 422 -8.46 -5.96 11.24
CA VAL A 422 -7.70 -5.26 12.29
C VAL A 422 -7.91 -3.75 12.24
N LYS A 423 -7.93 -3.11 13.41
CA LYS A 423 -7.89 -1.64 13.50
C LYS A 423 -6.47 -1.16 13.20
N THR A 424 -6.35 -0.17 12.33
CA THR A 424 -5.08 0.33 11.81
C THR A 424 -4.89 1.81 12.13
N ASN A 425 -3.64 2.25 12.07
CA ASN A 425 -3.22 3.62 12.33
C ASN A 425 -2.23 4.06 11.26
N LEU A 426 -2.23 5.35 10.94
CA LEU A 426 -1.21 6.00 10.12
C LEU A 426 -0.21 6.65 11.05
N LEU A 427 1.07 6.31 10.93
CA LEU A 427 2.14 6.95 11.69
C LEU A 427 2.97 7.81 10.75
N PHE A 428 3.32 9.01 11.21
CA PHE A 428 4.16 9.94 10.48
C PHE A 428 5.33 10.37 11.34
N PHE A 429 6.54 10.13 10.84
CA PHE A 429 7.76 10.45 11.58
C PHE A 429 8.90 10.91 10.69
N THR A 430 9.77 11.76 11.24
CA THR A 430 10.92 12.32 10.52
C THR A 430 12.21 12.03 11.29
N ARG A 431 13.23 11.51 10.61
CA ARG A 431 14.51 11.13 11.23
C ARG A 431 15.32 12.35 11.65
N GLY A 432 16.03 12.24 12.78
CA GLY A 432 17.07 13.19 13.19
C GLY A 432 16.74 14.02 14.42
N LYS A 433 15.53 13.87 14.98
CA LYS A 433 15.14 14.45 16.26
C LYS A 433 14.50 13.39 17.11
N LYS A 434 14.62 13.50 18.43
CA LYS A 434 13.93 12.62 19.38
C LYS A 434 12.47 13.05 19.50
N THR A 435 11.52 12.12 19.52
CA THR A 435 10.10 12.45 19.72
C THR A 435 9.92 13.17 21.05
N GLU A 436 9.37 14.38 21.03
CA GLU A 436 8.99 15.11 22.24
C GLU A 436 7.48 15.12 22.45
N ARG A 437 6.73 15.33 21.38
CA ARG A 437 5.27 15.45 21.38
C ARG A 437 4.69 14.67 20.21
N ILE A 438 3.62 13.93 20.47
CA ILE A 438 2.92 13.15 19.44
C ILE A 438 1.51 13.72 19.30
N TRP A 439 1.16 14.23 18.13
CA TRP A 439 -0.20 14.67 17.83
C TRP A 439 -1.05 13.47 17.37
N TYR A 440 -2.20 13.27 18.00
CA TYR A 440 -3.15 12.25 17.62
C TYR A 440 -4.33 12.87 16.93
N TYR A 441 -4.79 12.24 15.86
CA TYR A 441 -6.10 12.51 15.27
C TYR A 441 -6.88 11.19 15.23
N ASP A 442 -8.03 11.16 15.89
CA ASP A 442 -8.89 9.99 15.90
C ASP A 442 -9.86 10.08 14.72
N LEU A 443 -10.19 8.98 14.06
CA LEU A 443 -11.30 8.86 13.11
C LEU A 443 -12.16 7.63 13.45
N SER A 444 -11.89 6.97 14.57
CA SER A 444 -12.45 5.67 14.91
C SER A 444 -13.96 5.66 15.15
N TRP A 445 -14.57 6.84 15.39
CA TRP A 445 -16.02 6.99 15.50
C TRP A 445 -16.75 6.94 14.15
N VAL A 446 -16.04 7.17 13.04
CA VAL A 446 -16.63 7.11 11.70
C VAL A 446 -16.95 5.65 11.37
N LYS A 447 -18.18 5.38 10.93
CA LYS A 447 -18.59 4.04 10.51
C LYS A 447 -18.33 3.85 9.03
N VAL A 448 -17.43 2.92 8.70
CA VAL A 448 -17.12 2.56 7.31
C VAL A 448 -17.60 1.15 6.98
N GLY A 449 -18.01 0.94 5.74
CA GLY A 449 -18.47 -0.36 5.24
C GLY A 449 -18.75 -0.32 3.74
N LYS A 450 -19.22 -1.44 3.16
CA LYS A 450 -19.44 -1.54 1.70
C LYS A 450 -20.37 -0.47 1.12
N LYS A 451 -21.37 -0.02 1.88
CA LYS A 451 -22.32 1.03 1.46
C LYS A 451 -21.87 2.45 1.82
N THR A 452 -20.93 2.57 2.75
CA THR A 452 -20.41 3.83 3.28
C THR A 452 -18.89 3.72 3.36
N PRO A 453 -18.18 3.67 2.22
CA PRO A 453 -16.74 3.50 2.21
C PRO A 453 -16.03 4.73 2.78
N LEU A 454 -14.80 4.53 3.28
CA LEU A 454 -13.91 5.65 3.58
C LEU A 454 -13.59 6.40 2.27
N THR A 455 -13.56 7.72 2.33
CA THR A 455 -13.17 8.60 1.23
C THR A 455 -12.15 9.62 1.71
N LEU A 456 -11.38 10.20 0.80
CA LEU A 456 -10.39 11.24 1.10
C LEU A 456 -11.01 12.45 1.81
N ALA A 457 -12.27 12.77 1.50
CA ALA A 457 -13.04 13.82 2.16
C ALA A 457 -13.25 13.57 3.67
N HIS A 458 -13.19 12.32 4.15
CA HIS A 458 -13.23 12.05 5.59
C HIS A 458 -11.99 12.56 6.33
N PHE A 459 -10.85 12.68 5.64
CA PHE A 459 -9.66 13.36 6.16
C PHE A 459 -9.73 14.88 5.96
N GLY A 460 -10.68 15.38 5.20
CA GLY A 460 -10.84 16.80 4.88
C GLY A 460 -10.02 17.28 3.68
N PHE A 461 -9.48 16.37 2.86
CA PHE A 461 -8.76 16.71 1.64
C PHE A 461 -9.66 16.59 0.40
N ALA A 462 -9.45 17.51 -0.55
CA ALA A 462 -9.89 17.38 -1.94
C ALA A 462 -8.90 16.49 -2.73
N GLN A 463 -9.25 16.14 -3.98
CA GLN A 463 -8.41 15.28 -4.83
C GLN A 463 -7.04 15.90 -5.19
N ASP A 464 -6.96 17.24 -5.21
CA ASP A 464 -5.73 17.99 -5.43
C ASP A 464 -4.91 18.21 -4.15
N GLY A 465 -5.41 17.77 -2.99
CA GLY A 465 -4.81 17.96 -1.68
C GLY A 465 -5.24 19.24 -0.98
N SER A 466 -6.12 20.07 -1.56
CA SER A 466 -6.63 21.26 -0.89
C SER A 466 -7.51 20.90 0.31
N VAL A 467 -7.59 21.79 1.29
CA VAL A 467 -8.48 21.61 2.46
C VAL A 467 -9.92 21.88 2.04
N LEU A 468 -10.83 20.95 2.36
CA LEU A 468 -12.26 21.09 2.08
C LEU A 468 -12.97 22.03 3.07
N SER A 469 -13.99 22.71 2.57
CA SER A 469 -15.01 23.38 3.37
C SER A 469 -16.03 22.38 3.93
N ASP A 470 -16.78 22.77 4.97
CA ASP A 470 -17.66 21.85 5.70
C ASP A 470 -18.80 21.30 4.82
N ASP A 471 -19.29 22.09 3.87
CA ASP A 471 -20.30 21.72 2.88
C ASP A 471 -19.85 20.62 1.90
N ALA A 472 -18.53 20.43 1.75
CA ALA A 472 -17.95 19.35 0.94
C ALA A 472 -17.55 18.11 1.77
N LEU A 473 -17.73 18.15 3.10
CA LEU A 473 -17.40 17.03 3.98
C LEU A 473 -18.57 16.01 4.06
N PRO A 474 -18.27 14.72 4.30
CA PRO A 474 -19.30 13.70 4.47
C PRO A 474 -20.22 13.98 5.66
N ALA A 475 -21.54 13.86 5.47
CA ALA A 475 -22.52 14.16 6.53
C ALA A 475 -22.33 13.29 7.80
N ASN A 476 -21.92 12.03 7.64
CA ASN A 476 -21.61 11.11 8.74
C ASN A 476 -20.37 11.53 9.57
N LEU A 477 -19.49 12.37 9.02
CA LEU A 477 -18.38 12.98 9.73
C LEU A 477 -18.85 14.15 10.60
N LEU A 478 -19.77 14.96 10.07
CA LEU A 478 -20.25 16.21 10.68
C LEU A 478 -21.37 16.01 11.70
N ALA A 479 -22.13 14.91 11.62
CA ALA A 479 -23.39 14.73 12.33
C ALA A 479 -23.30 15.01 13.84
N SER A 480 -22.27 14.52 14.53
CA SER A 480 -22.10 14.74 15.98
C SER A 480 -21.52 16.11 16.34
N TRP A 481 -20.87 16.77 15.39
CA TRP A 481 -20.33 18.13 15.55
C TRP A 481 -21.44 19.17 15.44
N GLN A 482 -22.27 19.04 14.41
CA GLN A 482 -23.38 19.96 14.14
C GLN A 482 -24.54 19.82 15.14
N ALA A 483 -24.70 18.65 15.76
CA ALA A 483 -25.72 18.43 16.79
C ALA A 483 -25.39 19.11 18.14
N ASP A 484 -24.16 19.55 18.32
CA ASP A 484 -23.70 20.23 19.54
C ASP A 484 -23.75 21.74 19.32
N GLU A 485 -24.72 22.39 19.99
CA GLU A 485 -24.98 23.83 19.87
C GLU A 485 -23.78 24.70 20.23
N THR A 486 -22.83 24.19 21.03
CA THR A 486 -21.60 24.92 21.38
C THR A 486 -20.67 25.12 20.18
N ASN A 487 -20.83 24.32 19.13
CA ASN A 487 -20.05 24.40 17.89
C ASN A 487 -20.76 25.24 16.81
N ALA A 488 -21.89 25.89 17.12
CA ALA A 488 -22.62 26.69 16.14
C ALA A 488 -21.74 27.78 15.51
N GLY A 489 -21.65 27.77 14.18
CA GLY A 489 -20.81 28.70 13.41
C GLY A 489 -19.30 28.38 13.43
N GLN A 490 -18.87 27.34 14.15
CA GLN A 490 -17.49 26.90 14.17
C GLN A 490 -17.19 25.88 13.06
N PRO A 491 -16.08 26.06 12.33
CA PRO A 491 -15.70 25.17 11.25
C PRO A 491 -15.27 23.80 11.81
N PHE A 492 -15.73 22.70 11.21
CA PHE A 492 -15.40 21.34 11.65
C PHE A 492 -13.88 21.11 11.70
N PRO A 493 -13.29 20.61 12.80
CA PRO A 493 -11.84 20.44 12.90
C PRO A 493 -11.38 19.16 12.17
N SER A 494 -11.48 19.16 10.83
CA SER A 494 -11.00 18.06 9.98
C SER A 494 -9.49 17.88 10.10
N TYR A 495 -9.02 16.65 9.85
CA TYR A 495 -7.60 16.32 9.88
C TYR A 495 -6.77 17.28 9.02
N ALA A 496 -7.16 17.46 7.75
CA ALA A 496 -6.49 18.34 6.80
C ALA A 496 -6.41 19.80 7.29
N ARG A 497 -7.49 20.33 7.89
CA ARG A 497 -7.53 21.70 8.42
C ARG A 497 -6.61 21.90 9.62
N GLN A 498 -6.46 20.84 10.42
CA GLN A 498 -5.70 20.86 11.66
C GLN A 498 -4.22 20.48 11.44
N LEU A 499 -3.88 19.85 10.31
CA LEU A 499 -2.54 19.30 10.04
C LEU A 499 -1.41 20.34 10.11
N ALA A 500 -1.62 21.53 9.53
CA ALA A 500 -0.58 22.56 9.46
C ALA A 500 -0.13 23.05 10.86
N THR A 501 -1.07 23.18 11.79
CA THR A 501 -0.84 23.67 13.15
C THR A 501 -0.77 22.55 14.20
N ARG A 502 -1.19 21.33 13.84
CA ARG A 502 -1.39 20.18 14.76
C ARG A 502 -2.17 20.59 16.02
N SER A 503 -3.23 21.37 15.82
CA SER A 503 -4.04 21.90 16.91
C SER A 503 -4.95 20.85 17.54
N GLU A 504 -5.34 21.10 18.79
CA GLU A 504 -6.20 20.22 19.58
C GLU A 504 -7.68 20.52 19.33
N SER A 505 -8.51 19.49 19.43
CA SER A 505 -9.95 19.54 19.23
C SER A 505 -10.64 18.37 19.93
N ARG A 506 -11.95 18.23 19.75
CA ARG A 506 -12.71 17.03 20.14
C ARG A 506 -12.13 15.74 19.55
N TYR A 507 -11.45 15.84 18.41
CA TYR A 507 -10.97 14.73 17.61
C TYR A 507 -9.44 14.61 17.58
N SER A 508 -8.74 15.59 18.14
CA SER A 508 -7.28 15.65 18.13
C SER A 508 -6.71 16.12 19.46
N TRP A 509 -5.59 15.54 19.88
CA TRP A 509 -4.92 15.90 21.13
C TRP A 509 -3.42 15.61 21.03
N THR A 510 -2.63 16.22 21.90
CA THR A 510 -1.18 16.01 21.92
C THR A 510 -0.75 15.29 23.19
N VAL A 511 0.03 14.22 23.02
CA VAL A 511 0.72 13.56 24.13
C VAL A 511 2.11 14.18 24.30
N ASP A 512 2.41 14.66 25.51
CA ASP A 512 3.77 15.05 25.89
C ASP A 512 4.60 13.81 26.21
N PHE A 513 5.28 13.29 25.19
CA PHE A 513 6.06 12.06 25.27
C PHE A 513 7.37 12.28 26.06
N ALA A 514 7.95 13.47 25.99
CA ALA A 514 9.10 13.84 26.79
C ALA A 514 8.77 13.83 28.29
N LYS A 515 7.65 14.43 28.69
CA LYS A 515 7.16 14.39 30.07
C LYS A 515 6.86 12.96 30.52
N ARG A 516 6.17 12.16 29.70
CA ARG A 516 5.91 10.74 29.98
C ARG A 516 7.19 9.96 30.27
N ARG A 517 8.26 10.19 29.51
CA ARG A 517 9.59 9.58 29.75
C ARG A 517 10.21 10.06 31.06
N SER A 518 10.13 11.35 31.37
CA SER A 518 10.68 11.91 32.61
C SER A 518 9.98 11.30 33.84
N GLU A 519 8.64 11.30 33.85
CA GLU A 519 7.83 10.74 34.93
C GLU A 519 8.07 9.24 35.12
N ALA A 520 8.31 8.50 34.03
CA ALA A 520 8.69 7.09 34.13
C ALA A 520 10.08 6.92 34.77
N ARG A 521 11.07 7.72 34.38
CA ARG A 521 12.42 7.69 34.96
C ARG A 521 12.40 7.99 36.46
N GLU A 522 11.65 9.01 36.88
CA GLU A 522 11.48 9.36 38.29
C GLU A 522 10.87 8.23 39.11
N ARG A 523 9.88 7.50 38.55
CA ARG A 523 9.27 6.33 39.21
C ARG A 523 10.19 5.11 39.25
N MET A 524 11.05 4.93 38.24
CA MET A 524 11.99 3.81 38.19
C MET A 524 13.19 3.98 39.10
N GLN A 525 13.70 5.21 39.24
CA GLN A 525 14.93 5.49 39.99
C GLN A 525 14.97 4.86 41.40
N PRO A 526 13.94 5.02 42.26
CA PRO A 526 13.98 4.40 43.60
C PRO A 526 14.02 2.87 43.56
N LEU A 527 13.36 2.24 42.58
CA LEU A 527 13.38 0.78 42.41
C LEU A 527 14.77 0.29 42.00
N LEU A 528 15.42 1.01 41.06
CA LEU A 528 16.76 0.70 40.58
C LEU A 528 17.83 0.94 41.65
N ASP A 529 17.70 2.02 42.43
CA ASP A 529 18.60 2.31 43.55
C ASP A 529 18.50 1.23 44.64
N GLN A 530 17.27 0.81 44.97
CA GLN A 530 17.03 -0.28 45.92
C GLN A 530 17.59 -1.61 45.41
N ALA A 531 17.37 -1.95 44.13
CA ALA A 531 17.92 -3.16 43.53
C ALA A 531 19.45 -3.16 43.53
N THR A 532 20.07 -2.01 43.22
CA THR A 532 21.52 -1.83 43.24
C THR A 532 22.08 -2.05 44.65
N GLY A 533 21.47 -1.43 45.66
CA GLY A 533 21.87 -1.65 47.06
C GLY A 533 21.74 -3.11 47.51
N ILE A 534 20.70 -3.82 47.07
CA ILE A 534 20.55 -5.27 47.35
C ILE A 534 21.66 -6.07 46.65
N ARG A 535 22.00 -5.77 45.39
CA ARG A 535 23.08 -6.45 44.67
C ARG A 535 24.44 -6.24 45.33
N GLU A 536 24.73 -5.04 45.79
CA GLU A 536 25.95 -4.74 46.55
C GLU A 536 26.01 -5.56 47.85
N ALA A 537 24.90 -5.65 48.59
CA ALA A 537 24.82 -6.49 49.79
C ALA A 537 25.06 -7.98 49.47
N VAL A 538 24.51 -8.47 48.36
CA VAL A 538 24.70 -9.85 47.89
C VAL A 538 26.18 -10.15 47.60
N VAL A 539 26.95 -9.19 47.08
CA VAL A 539 28.41 -9.38 46.86
C VAL A 539 29.10 -9.67 48.18
N GLY A 540 28.83 -8.89 49.23
CA GLY A 540 29.37 -9.14 50.57
C GLY A 540 28.93 -10.49 51.15
N LEU A 541 27.67 -10.89 50.94
CA LEU A 541 27.20 -12.22 51.36
C LEU A 541 27.92 -13.35 50.62
N LYS A 542 28.21 -13.19 49.32
CA LYS A 542 28.96 -14.17 48.52
C LYS A 542 30.42 -14.30 48.99
N GLU A 543 31.05 -13.21 49.40
CA GLU A 543 32.38 -13.25 50.01
C GLU A 543 32.35 -14.01 51.35
N ASN A 544 31.39 -13.70 52.23
CA ASN A 544 31.21 -14.44 53.49
C ASN A 544 30.94 -15.93 53.25
N LEU A 545 30.18 -16.28 52.21
CA LEU A 545 29.93 -17.67 51.83
C LEU A 545 31.22 -18.37 51.39
N ARG A 546 32.11 -17.69 50.67
CA ARG A 546 33.43 -18.24 50.31
C ARG A 546 34.28 -18.52 51.55
N HIS A 547 34.26 -17.61 52.53
CA HIS A 547 34.95 -17.82 53.81
C HIS A 547 34.39 -19.02 54.57
N LEU A 548 33.06 -19.11 54.77
CA LEU A 548 32.44 -20.25 55.46
C LEU A 548 32.73 -21.60 54.79
N LYS A 549 32.74 -21.64 53.45
CA LYS A 549 33.11 -22.83 52.68
C LYS A 549 34.58 -23.21 52.85
N LYS A 550 35.48 -22.22 52.88
CA LYS A 550 36.92 -22.41 53.13
C LYS A 550 37.19 -22.94 54.54
N ASP A 551 36.45 -22.44 55.53
CA ASP A 551 36.61 -22.77 56.94
C ASP A 551 35.93 -24.09 57.33
N LYS A 552 35.32 -24.82 56.38
CA LYS A 552 34.55 -26.05 56.60
C LYS A 552 33.48 -25.89 57.69
N SER A 553 32.84 -24.73 57.70
CA SER A 553 31.77 -24.41 58.64
C SER A 553 30.58 -25.36 58.52
N ALA A 554 29.72 -25.39 59.55
CA ALA A 554 28.57 -26.29 59.61
C ALA A 554 27.69 -26.21 58.34
N PRO A 555 27.26 -27.34 57.76
CA PRO A 555 26.43 -27.35 56.55
C PRO A 555 25.16 -26.50 56.65
N SER A 556 24.57 -26.42 57.84
CA SER A 556 23.39 -25.59 58.13
C SER A 556 23.67 -24.08 57.97
N ALA A 557 24.85 -23.60 58.38
CA ALA A 557 25.24 -22.20 58.26
C ALA A 557 25.50 -21.80 56.80
N ILE A 558 26.14 -22.70 56.03
CA ILE A 558 26.34 -22.53 54.58
C ILE A 558 24.98 -22.48 53.86
N ALA A 559 24.08 -23.43 54.17
CA ALA A 559 22.76 -23.49 53.56
C ALA A 559 21.89 -22.27 53.87
N ALA A 560 21.95 -21.75 55.11
CA ALA A 560 21.24 -20.54 55.51
C ALA A 560 21.73 -19.31 54.74
N LEU A 561 23.04 -19.15 54.57
CA LEU A 561 23.61 -18.04 53.83
C LEU A 561 23.31 -18.12 52.32
N GLU A 562 23.35 -19.32 51.74
CA GLU A 562 22.91 -19.55 50.35
C GLU A 562 21.43 -19.23 50.14
N ALA A 563 20.57 -19.59 51.09
CA ALA A 563 19.15 -19.22 51.05
C ALA A 563 18.96 -17.69 51.08
N LYS A 564 19.67 -16.99 51.97
CA LYS A 564 19.64 -15.53 52.06
C LYS A 564 20.13 -14.84 50.78
N ILE A 565 21.19 -15.34 50.17
CA ILE A 565 21.69 -14.83 48.88
C ILE A 565 20.61 -14.99 47.80
N ARG A 566 20.02 -16.19 47.67
CA ARG A 566 18.96 -16.44 46.67
C ARG A 566 17.75 -15.53 46.88
N GLU A 567 17.33 -15.32 48.13
CA GLU A 567 16.22 -14.44 48.47
C GLU A 567 16.50 -12.98 48.07
N GLN A 568 17.69 -12.46 48.39
CA GLN A 568 18.09 -11.11 48.02
C GLN A 568 18.26 -10.94 46.50
N GLU A 569 18.87 -11.91 45.81
CA GLU A 569 18.96 -11.90 44.35
C GLU A 569 17.58 -11.89 43.69
N LYS A 570 16.63 -12.65 44.24
CA LYS A 570 15.23 -12.62 43.78
C LYS A 570 14.60 -11.24 44.00
N ALA A 571 14.75 -10.66 45.19
CA ALA A 571 14.19 -9.34 45.50
C ALA A 571 14.75 -8.23 44.59
N ALA A 572 16.06 -8.23 44.31
CA ALA A 572 16.66 -7.29 43.36
C ALA A 572 16.10 -7.46 41.94
N ARG A 573 15.95 -8.71 41.49
CA ARG A 573 15.38 -9.01 40.17
C ARG A 573 13.91 -8.59 40.07
N ASP A 574 13.13 -8.79 41.13
CA ASP A 574 11.72 -8.39 41.16
C ASP A 574 11.59 -6.86 41.03
N LEU A 575 12.41 -6.07 41.74
CA LEU A 575 12.47 -4.61 41.60
C LEU A 575 12.91 -4.15 40.20
N GLU A 576 13.90 -4.80 39.60
CA GLU A 576 14.33 -4.51 38.22
C GLU A 576 13.24 -4.84 37.20
N ASN A 577 12.49 -5.91 37.41
CA ASN A 577 11.35 -6.25 36.56
C ASN A 577 10.24 -5.19 36.69
N GLU A 578 9.95 -4.72 37.91
CA GLU A 578 8.99 -3.62 38.13
C GLU A 578 9.43 -2.34 37.40
N ALA A 579 10.71 -1.98 37.49
CA ALA A 579 11.27 -0.85 36.75
C ALA A 579 11.14 -1.06 35.23
N ALA A 580 11.47 -2.26 34.72
CA ALA A 580 11.35 -2.59 33.30
C ALA A 580 9.89 -2.52 32.79
N VAL A 581 8.90 -2.89 33.62
CA VAL A 581 7.46 -2.73 33.29
C VAL A 581 7.08 -1.25 33.17
N ILE A 582 7.59 -0.40 34.07
CA ILE A 582 7.36 1.06 34.00
C ILE A 582 7.98 1.64 32.72
N ASP A 583 9.21 1.24 32.38
CA ASP A 583 9.89 1.67 31.16
C ASP A 583 9.14 1.22 29.90
N ALA A 584 8.77 -0.06 29.82
CA ALA A 584 8.06 -0.62 28.68
C ALA A 584 6.71 0.08 28.43
N ALA A 585 5.99 0.43 29.50
CA ALA A 585 4.70 1.14 29.42
C ALA A 585 4.81 2.54 28.79
N VAL A 586 5.98 3.19 28.82
CA VAL A 586 6.20 4.48 28.12
C VAL A 586 5.95 4.33 26.63
N PHE A 587 6.36 3.19 26.07
CA PHE A 587 6.28 2.88 24.64
C PHE A 587 4.94 2.25 24.24
N ASP A 588 3.92 2.28 25.11
CA ASP A 588 2.55 2.16 24.63
C ASP A 588 2.18 3.45 23.87
N LEU A 589 2.24 3.36 22.55
CA LEU A 589 1.94 4.46 21.63
C LEU A 589 0.44 4.53 21.32
N LYS A 590 -0.38 3.63 21.84
CA LYS A 590 -1.83 3.76 21.74
C LYS A 590 -2.26 4.83 22.74
N ALA A 591 -2.94 5.86 22.24
CA ALA A 591 -3.55 6.88 23.09
C ALA A 591 -5.07 6.84 22.95
N VAL A 592 -5.76 6.88 24.09
CA VAL A 592 -7.21 7.07 24.13
C VAL A 592 -7.48 8.56 23.99
N ASN A 593 -8.45 8.93 23.13
CA ASN A 593 -8.87 10.31 22.98
C ASN A 593 -9.45 10.84 24.31
N PRO A 594 -8.79 11.79 24.99
CA PRO A 594 -9.26 12.33 26.26
C PRO A 594 -10.50 13.23 26.09
N ASN A 595 -10.75 13.69 24.87
CA ASN A 595 -11.85 14.58 24.52
C ASN A 595 -13.05 13.80 23.94
N ALA A 596 -12.98 12.46 23.92
CA ALA A 596 -14.06 11.62 23.43
C ALA A 596 -15.31 11.81 24.29
N THR A 597 -16.41 12.17 23.64
CA THR A 597 -17.72 12.28 24.29
C THR A 597 -18.25 10.87 24.51
N THR A 598 -18.04 10.33 25.70
CA THR A 598 -18.62 9.06 26.11
C THR A 598 -20.13 9.26 26.26
N VAL A 599 -20.92 8.74 25.33
CA VAL A 599 -22.35 8.50 25.58
C VAL A 599 -22.42 7.30 26.51
N ALA A 600 -22.32 7.56 27.82
CA ALA A 600 -22.56 6.55 28.82
C ALA A 600 -24.04 6.18 28.79
N ASP A 601 -24.34 4.88 28.71
CA ASP A 601 -25.70 4.42 28.93
C ASP A 601 -26.00 4.55 30.44
N GLU A 602 -26.60 5.68 30.82
CA GLU A 602 -26.97 5.95 32.22
C GLU A 602 -28.18 5.13 32.69
N ARG A 603 -28.77 4.29 31.81
CA ARG A 603 -29.87 3.42 32.20
C ARG A 603 -29.38 2.40 33.23
N THR A 604 -30.04 2.38 34.38
CA THR A 604 -29.87 1.34 35.41
C THR A 604 -30.20 -0.04 34.84
N PRO A 605 -29.67 -1.14 35.42
CA PRO A 605 -30.04 -2.50 35.01
C PRO A 605 -31.56 -2.73 34.98
N ALA A 606 -32.32 -2.10 35.88
CA ALA A 606 -33.78 -2.17 35.89
C ALA A 606 -34.41 -1.46 34.67
N GLN A 607 -33.89 -0.29 34.26
CA GLN A 607 -34.34 0.42 33.07
C GLN A 607 -33.97 -0.32 31.78
N ILE A 608 -32.81 -1.00 31.75
CA ILE A 608 -32.41 -1.87 30.64
C ILE A 608 -33.38 -3.05 30.53
N LEU A 609 -33.67 -3.74 31.64
CA LEU A 609 -34.64 -4.84 31.68
C LEU A 609 -36.04 -4.39 31.25
N ALA A 610 -36.48 -3.22 31.71
CA ALA A 610 -37.77 -2.64 31.28
C ALA A 610 -37.79 -2.34 29.78
N SER A 611 -36.69 -1.79 29.23
CA SER A 611 -36.55 -1.54 27.80
C SER A 611 -36.56 -2.83 26.99
N ILE A 612 -35.90 -3.89 27.46
CA ILE A 612 -35.91 -5.22 26.83
C ILE A 612 -37.34 -5.78 26.82
N ASN A 613 -38.05 -5.67 27.94
CA ASN A 613 -39.42 -6.17 28.06
C ASN A 613 -40.39 -5.40 27.13
N ALA A 614 -40.25 -4.07 27.06
CA ALA A 614 -41.04 -3.23 26.16
C ALA A 614 -40.80 -3.59 24.68
N GLN A 615 -39.55 -3.79 24.27
CA GLN A 615 -39.23 -4.26 22.92
C GLN A 615 -39.75 -5.68 22.67
N GLY A 616 -39.67 -6.56 23.67
CA GLY A 616 -40.28 -7.89 23.61
C GLY A 616 -41.79 -7.84 23.35
N GLN A 617 -42.52 -6.93 24.00
CA GLN A 617 -43.95 -6.74 23.74
C GLN A 617 -44.24 -6.25 22.33
N ILE A 618 -43.42 -5.34 21.79
CA ILE A 618 -43.53 -4.86 20.40
C ILE A 618 -43.34 -6.04 19.42
N VAL A 619 -42.32 -6.88 19.66
CA VAL A 619 -42.07 -8.06 18.83
C VAL A 619 -43.22 -9.06 18.92
N VAL A 620 -43.76 -9.31 20.11
CA VAL A 620 -44.93 -10.20 20.31
C VAL A 620 -46.16 -9.66 19.56
N GLN A 621 -46.43 -8.36 19.64
CA GLN A 621 -47.53 -7.74 18.90
C GLN A 621 -47.33 -7.84 17.39
N ALA A 622 -46.11 -7.62 16.90
CA ALA A 622 -45.79 -7.76 15.48
C ALA A 622 -45.98 -9.20 14.98
N LEU A 623 -45.54 -10.20 15.76
CA LEU A 623 -45.74 -11.61 15.45
C LEU A 623 -47.21 -12.02 15.47
N SER A 624 -47.99 -11.56 16.45
CA SER A 624 -49.43 -11.82 16.51
C SER A 624 -50.17 -11.23 15.31
N ARG A 625 -49.78 -10.01 14.89
CA ARG A 625 -50.32 -9.39 13.68
C ARG A 625 -49.95 -10.17 12.43
N LEU A 626 -48.71 -10.65 12.32
CA LEU A 626 -48.27 -11.49 11.22
C LEU A 626 -49.06 -12.82 11.16
N GLN A 627 -49.29 -13.45 12.30
CA GLN A 627 -50.09 -14.66 12.43
C GLN A 627 -51.53 -14.42 11.96
N SER A 628 -52.16 -13.33 12.41
CA SER A 628 -53.52 -12.98 11.99
C SER A 628 -53.64 -12.77 10.47
N LEU A 629 -52.59 -12.21 9.84
CA LEU A 629 -52.56 -12.01 8.39
C LEU A 629 -52.41 -13.34 7.63
N LEU A 630 -51.65 -14.30 8.17
CA LEU A 630 -51.50 -15.64 7.61
C LEU A 630 -52.81 -16.45 7.75
N ASP A 631 -53.49 -16.32 8.88
CA ASP A 631 -54.77 -16.99 9.14
C ASP A 631 -55.90 -16.43 8.27
N THR A 632 -55.84 -15.14 7.88
CA THR A 632 -56.78 -14.54 6.90
C THR A 632 -56.43 -14.82 5.43
N ALA A 633 -55.22 -15.34 5.16
CA ALA A 633 -54.76 -15.71 3.82
C ALA A 633 -54.92 -17.21 3.51
N SER A 634 -55.41 -17.98 4.49
CA SER A 634 -55.80 -19.39 4.40
C SER A 634 -57.32 -19.50 4.25
#